data_AF-A0A8J3RQH6-F1
#
_entry.id   AF-A0A8J3RQH6-F1
#
_cell.length_a   1.000
_cell.length_b   1.000
_cell.length_c   1.000
_cell.angle_alpha   90.00
_cell.angle_beta   90.00
_cell.angle_gamma   90.00
#
_symmetry.space_group_name_H-M   'P 1'
#
loop_
_entity.id
_entity.type
_entity.pdbx_description
1 polymer ?
#
loop_
_entity_poly.entity_id
_entity_poly.type
_entity_poly.pdbx_seq_one_letter_code
_entity_poly.pdbx_strand_id
1 'polypeptide(L)' 'MRFILDLYYTPDGGVHGRLTPPGSVTAQPFDGWLDLLRLLEPPGPAETGDRVEGRAP' A
#
# COMPACT_ATOMS: atom_id res chain seq x y z
N MET A 1 0.65 5.18 -12.17
CA MET A 1 0.03 3.93 -11.66
C MET A 1 -1.43 4.21 -11.38
N ARG A 2 -2.35 3.30 -11.72
CA ARG A 2 -3.80 3.48 -11.53
C ARG A 2 -4.33 2.44 -10.55
N PHE A 3 -5.00 2.90 -9.50
CA PHE A 3 -5.73 2.07 -8.55
C PHE A 3 -7.23 2.19 -8.81
N ILE A 4 -7.99 1.16 -8.46
CA ILE A 4 -9.46 1.22 -8.41
C ILE A 4 -9.87 1.19 -6.95
N LEU A 5 -10.76 2.10 -6.56
CA LEU A 5 -11.19 2.30 -5.18
C LEU A 5 -12.70 2.23 -5.09
N ASP A 6 -13.21 1.28 -4.32
CA ASP A 6 -14.61 1.23 -3.88
C ASP A 6 -14.67 1.75 -2.44
N LEU A 7 -15.43 2.82 -2.20
CA LEU A 7 -15.43 3.54 -0.93
C LEU A 7 -16.85 3.69 -0.38
N TYR A 8 -17.01 3.36 0.90
CA TYR A 8 -18.28 3.41 1.62
C TYR A 8 -18.10 4.22 2.90
N TYR A 9 -19.01 5.16 3.12
CA TYR A 9 -19.07 5.96 4.35
C TYR A 9 -20.02 5.30 5.34
N THR A 10 -19.63 5.29 6.61
CA THR A 10 -20.50 4.85 7.69
C THR A 10 -21.23 6.04 8.32
N PRO A 11 -22.42 5.82 8.93
CA PRO A 11 -23.20 6.90 9.55
C PRO A 11 -22.51 7.63 10.70
N ASP A 12 -21.49 7.02 11.32
CA ASP A 12 -20.64 7.57 12.38
C ASP A 12 -19.41 8.33 11.85
N GLY A 13 -19.29 8.51 10.53
CA GLY A 13 -18.21 9.28 9.90
C GLY A 13 -16.95 8.46 9.60
N GLY A 14 -16.99 7.15 9.78
CA GLY A 14 -15.96 6.23 9.33
C GLY A 14 -15.96 6.02 7.81
N VAL A 15 -14.89 5.36 7.34
CA VAL A 15 -14.71 4.99 5.94
C VAL A 15 -14.22 3.55 5.89
N HIS A 16 -14.76 2.76 4.98
CA HIS A 16 -14.24 1.43 4.67
C HIS A 16 -14.40 1.17 3.18
N GLY A 17 -13.74 0.14 2.67
CA GLY A 17 -13.79 -0.10 1.24
C GLY A 17 -12.88 -1.20 0.77
N ARG A 18 -12.64 -1.18 -0.54
CA ARG A 18 -11.75 -2.11 -1.22
C ARG A 18 -10.86 -1.35 -2.20
N LEU A 19 -9.57 -1.70 -2.20
CA LEU A 19 -8.56 -1.18 -3.13
C LEU A 19 -8.11 -2.31 -4.05
N THR A 20 -8.17 -2.10 -5.36
CA THR A 20 -7.56 -3.00 -6.34
C THR A 20 -6.26 -2.38 -6.86
N PRO A 21 -5.09 -2.98 -6.54
CA PRO A 21 -3.80 -2.49 -7.04
C PRO A 21 -3.66 -2.60 -8.56
N PRO A 22 -2.77 -1.81 -9.17
CA PRO A 22 -2.45 -1.94 -10.59
C PRO A 22 -2.01 -3.38 -10.92
N GLY A 23 -2.63 -3.99 -11.93
CA GLY A 23 -2.29 -5.35 -12.36
C GLY A 23 -2.82 -6.47 -11.45
N SER A 24 -3.51 -6.14 -10.36
CA SER A 24 -4.23 -7.12 -9.54
C SER A 24 -5.66 -7.29 -10.05
N VAL A 25 -6.18 -8.52 -9.99
CA VAL A 25 -7.61 -8.82 -10.14
C VAL A 25 -8.31 -8.95 -8.78
N THR A 26 -7.54 -8.94 -7.71
CA THR A 26 -8.03 -9.10 -6.34
C THR A 26 -8.05 -7.76 -5.64
N ALA A 27 -9.21 -7.42 -5.08
CA ALA A 27 -9.40 -6.23 -4.26
C ALA A 27 -9.04 -6.52 -2.79
N GLN A 28 -8.32 -5.61 -2.15
CA GLN A 28 -7.92 -5.67 -0.75
C GLN A 28 -8.87 -4.82 0.10
N PRO A 29 -9.56 -5.39 1.10
CA PRO A 29 -10.40 -4.60 1.99
C PRO A 29 -9.54 -3.67 2.86
N PHE A 30 -10.10 -2.52 3.23
CA PHE A 30 -9.50 -1.64 4.23
C PHE A 30 -10.56 -1.05 5.16
N ASP A 31 -10.15 -0.73 6.39
CA ASP A 31 -10.96 -0.03 7.39
C ASP A 31 -10.26 1.25 7.85
N GLY A 32 -10.84 2.39 7.49
CA GLY A 32 -10.30 3.71 7.80
C GLY A 32 -9.27 4.23 6.80
N TRP A 33 -9.01 5.54 6.89
CA TRP A 33 -8.05 6.23 6.02
C TRP A 33 -6.62 5.73 6.20
N LEU A 34 -6.22 5.37 7.42
CA LEU A 34 -4.86 4.92 7.70
C LEU A 34 -4.54 3.59 7.03
N ASP A 35 -5.51 2.66 7.02
CA ASP A 35 -5.35 1.36 6.40
C ASP A 35 -5.29 1.49 4.86
N LEU A 36 -6.12 2.38 4.29
CA LEU A 36 -6.03 2.75 2.87
C LEU A 36 -4.64 3.31 2.51
N LEU A 37 -4.10 4.23 3.32
CA LEU A 37 -2.78 4.83 3.06
C LEU A 37 -1.66 3.78 3.06
N ARG A 38 -1.72 2.79 3.96
CA ARG A 38 -0.75 1.68 4.00
C ARG A 38 -0.80 0.82 2.73
N LEU A 39 -2.00 0.58 2.18
CA LEU A 39 -2.15 -0.18 0.94
C LEU A 39 -1.66 0.59 -0.30
N LEU A 40 -1.61 1.92 -0.23
CA LEU A 40 -1.09 2.78 -1.29
C LEU A 40 0.43 2.98 -1.20
N GLU A 41 1.04 2.66 -0.07
CA GLU A 41 2.47 2.79 0.12
C GLU A 41 3.19 1.77 -0.80
N PRO A 42 4.11 2.23 -1.66
CA PRO A 42 4.92 1.29 -2.43
C PRO A 42 5.73 0.43 -1.46
N PRO A 43 5.95 -0.87 -1.76
CA PRO A 43 6.88 -1.66 -0.97
C PRO A 43 8.22 -0.90 -0.97
N GLY A 44 8.67 -0.50 0.23
CA GLY A 44 9.92 0.21 0.39
C GLY A 44 11.05 -0.57 -0.29
N PRO A 45 12.17 0.09 -0.65
CA PRO A 45 13.33 -0.64 -1.12
C PRO A 45 13.62 -1.72 -0.08
N ALA A 46 13.43 -3.00 -0.46
CA ALA A 46 13.92 -4.10 0.33
C ALA A 46 15.36 -3.74 0.65
N GLU A 47 15.71 -3.71 1.94
CA GLU A 47 17.07 -3.43 2.39
C GLU A 47 17.99 -4.47 1.72
N THR A 48 18.45 -4.11 0.52
CA THR A 48 19.54 -4.76 -0.18
C THR A 48 20.69 -4.49 0.74
N GLY A 49 21.06 -5.54 1.49
CA GLY A 49 22.04 -5.47 2.55
C GLY A 49 23.19 -4.56 2.15
N ASP A 50 23.46 -3.60 3.03
CA ASP A 50 24.66 -2.80 3.08
C ASP A 50 25.88 -3.74 3.15
N ARG A 51 26.25 -4.34 2.02
CA ARG A 51 27.58 -4.90 1.82
C ARG A 51 28.40 -3.78 1.22
N VAL A 52 28.82 -2.88 2.09
CA VAL A 52 29.95 -1.99 1.86
C VAL A 52 31.11 -2.82 1.30
N GLU A 53 31.29 -2.78 -0.03
CA GLU A 53 32.52 -3.19 -0.70
C GLU A 53 33.60 -2.17 -0.33
N GLY A 54 34.16 -2.34 0.87
CA GLY A 54 35.37 -1.69 1.31
C GLY A 54 36.59 -2.33 0.63
N ARG A 55 36.90 -1.86 -0.58
CA ARG A 55 38.23 -1.43 -1.06
C ARG A 55 39.45 -2.22 -0.54
N ALA A 56 40.04 -3.03 -1.40
CA ALA A 56 41.43 -3.48 -1.30
C ALA A 56 42.38 -2.45 -1.97
N PRO A 57 43.51 -2.10 -1.34
CA PRO A 57 44.77 -1.82 -2.05
C PRO A 57 45.63 -3.09 -2.19
#